data_AF-A0A6M0F4M9-F1
#
_entry.id   AF-A0A6M0F4M9-F1
#
_cell.length_a   1.000
_cell.length_b   1.000
_cell.length_c   1.000
_cell.angle_alpha   90.00
_cell.angle_beta   90.00
_cell.angle_gamma   90.00
#
_symmetry.space_group_name_H-M   'P 1'
#
loop_
_entity.id
_entity.type
_entity.pdbx_description
1 polymer ?
#
loop_
_entity_poly.entity_id
_entity_poly.type
_entity_poly.pdbx_seq_one_letter_code
_entity_poly.pdbx_strand_id
1 'polypeptide(L)'
;MIPHVDNPKPKDSTFIRLCLSQDGCVLGACYHYPLSWLVRLLQFIGLMPKGGQVIDFESELSDGSFVVTSNCLEMETTADIPNIHRHLFLHNTSALELLNHHKQTLKEFHSQGIIPVPMYSYEDMEAAQHRLQAIKNGYRASVGFVMDEDIDNAAGKHYREEAEILKQALKEIQFEN
;
A
#
# COMPACT_ATOMS: atom_id res chain seq x y z
N MET A 1 36.62 15.95 -5.14
CA MET A 1 36.67 14.53 -5.55
C MET A 1 35.80 13.79 -4.54
N ILE A 2 34.56 13.50 -4.91
CA ILE A 2 33.58 12.84 -4.04
C ILE A 2 33.82 11.33 -4.14
N PRO A 3 33.94 10.58 -3.03
CA PRO A 3 34.19 9.15 -3.10
C PRO A 3 33.04 8.46 -3.83
N HIS A 4 33.40 7.67 -4.84
CA HIS A 4 32.48 6.78 -5.53
C HIS A 4 32.08 5.69 -4.53
N VAL A 5 30.88 5.80 -3.96
CA VAL A 5 30.29 4.70 -3.19
C VAL A 5 29.89 3.65 -4.21
N ASP A 6 30.50 2.47 -4.15
CA ASP A 6 30.08 1.31 -4.92
C ASP A 6 28.66 0.96 -4.49
N ASN A 7 27.68 1.44 -5.24
CA ASN A 7 26.29 1.14 -5.03
C ASN A 7 26.08 -0.32 -5.49
N PRO A 8 25.79 -1.28 -4.59
CA PRO A 8 25.60 -2.66 -5.01
C PRO A 8 24.46 -2.69 -6.04
N LYS A 9 24.74 -3.26 -7.22
CA LYS A 9 23.70 -3.47 -8.25
C LYS A 9 22.50 -4.15 -7.59
N PRO A 10 21.28 -3.57 -7.69
CA PRO A 10 20.09 -4.20 -7.15
C PRO A 10 19.95 -5.61 -7.73
N LYS A 11 19.74 -6.62 -6.88
CA LYS A 11 19.33 -7.95 -7.34
C LYS A 11 18.01 -7.83 -8.09
N ASP A 12 17.84 -8.61 -9.16
CA ASP A 12 16.69 -8.61 -10.09
C ASP A 12 15.32 -9.04 -9.48
N SER A 13 14.95 -8.53 -8.32
CA SER A 13 13.68 -8.84 -7.64
C SER A 13 12.93 -7.55 -7.29
N THR A 14 11.96 -7.24 -8.16
CA THR A 14 10.94 -6.17 -8.05
C THR A 14 11.48 -4.73 -8.10
N PHE A 15 11.52 -4.16 -9.31
CA PHE A 15 11.74 -2.72 -9.50
C PHE A 15 10.41 -1.99 -9.25
N ILE A 16 10.31 -1.27 -8.13
CA ILE A 16 9.22 -0.31 -7.91
C ILE A 16 9.55 0.94 -8.72
N ARG A 17 8.66 1.31 -9.65
CA ARG A 17 8.75 2.58 -10.37
C ARG A 17 7.94 3.61 -9.62
N LEU A 18 8.60 4.71 -9.24
CA LEU A 18 7.95 5.87 -8.65
C LEU A 18 7.83 6.97 -9.71
N CYS A 19 6.67 7.60 -9.77
CA CYS A 19 6.34 8.71 -10.65
C CYS A 19 5.71 9.81 -9.80
N LEU A 20 5.98 11.06 -10.12
CA LEU A 20 5.33 12.20 -9.49
C LEU A 20 4.52 12.97 -10.54
N SER A 21 3.30 13.37 -10.19
CA SER A 21 2.49 14.22 -11.08
C SER A 21 3.14 15.58 -11.30
N GLN A 22 2.75 16.25 -12.38
CA GLN A 22 3.31 17.56 -12.75
C GLN A 22 3.08 18.64 -11.69
N ASP A 23 1.98 18.56 -10.93
CA ASP A 23 1.65 19.46 -9.83
C ASP A 23 2.31 19.07 -8.49
N GLY A 24 3.04 17.94 -8.45
CA GLY A 24 3.69 17.43 -7.26
C GLY A 24 2.74 16.81 -6.24
N CYS A 25 1.44 16.75 -6.51
CA CYS A 25 0.45 16.35 -5.50
C CYS A 25 0.19 14.85 -5.44
N VAL A 26 0.48 14.10 -6.51
CA VAL A 26 0.17 12.68 -6.62
C VAL A 26 1.45 11.88 -6.85
N LEU A 27 1.79 11.04 -5.88
CA LEU A 27 2.82 10.03 -6.00
C LEU A 27 2.22 8.75 -6.58
N GLY A 28 2.74 8.30 -7.72
CA GLY A 28 2.40 7.03 -8.34
C GLY A 28 3.47 5.99 -8.08
N ALA A 29 3.10 4.80 -7.61
CA ALA A 29 3.95 3.63 -7.55
C ALA A 29 3.44 2.56 -8.50
N CYS A 30 4.34 1.92 -9.24
CA CYS A 30 4.00 0.81 -10.12
C CYS A 30 5.04 -0.30 -9.97
N TYR A 31 4.60 -1.50 -9.62
CA TYR A 31 5.50 -2.61 -9.34
C TYR A 31 4.87 -3.95 -9.65
N HIS A 32 5.70 -5.00 -9.71
CA HIS A 32 5.23 -6.37 -9.92
C HIS A 32 5.50 -7.23 -8.69
N TYR A 33 4.48 -7.92 -8.19
CA TYR A 33 4.68 -8.96 -7.19
C TYR A 33 5.34 -10.18 -7.82
N PRO A 34 6.46 -10.67 -7.27
CA PRO A 34 7.08 -11.89 -7.76
C PRO A 34 6.19 -13.08 -7.39
N LEU A 35 5.37 -13.52 -8.34
CA LEU A 35 4.53 -14.71 -8.14
C LEU A 35 5.38 -15.98 -8.20
N SER A 36 5.16 -16.88 -7.24
CA SER A 36 5.76 -18.21 -7.25
C SER A 36 5.31 -18.99 -8.49
N TRP A 37 6.13 -19.95 -8.94
CA TRP A 37 5.83 -20.75 -10.13
C TRP A 37 4.48 -21.50 -10.01
N LEU A 38 4.11 -21.90 -8.78
CA LEU A 38 2.86 -22.59 -8.50
C LEU A 38 1.66 -21.66 -8.73
N VAL A 39 1.75 -20.41 -8.26
CA VAL A 39 0.71 -19.39 -8.51
C VAL A 39 0.60 -19.07 -10.00
N ARG A 40 1.73 -18.97 -10.71
CA ARG A 40 1.72 -18.78 -12.18
C ARG A 40 1.05 -19.94 -12.91
N LEU A 41 1.26 -21.18 -12.46
CA LEU A 41 0.59 -22.36 -13.02
C LEU A 41 -0.93 -22.31 -12.75
N LEU A 42 -1.34 -21.95 -11.53
CA LEU A 42 -2.75 -21.77 -11.18
C LEU A 42 -3.43 -20.68 -12.02
N GLN A 43 -2.72 -19.57 -12.29
CA GLN A 43 -3.18 -18.54 -13.22
C GLN A 43 -3.28 -19.04 -14.66
N PHE A 44 -2.34 -19.88 -15.11
CA PHE A 44 -2.36 -20.45 -16.46
C PHE A 44 -3.57 -21.36 -16.69
N ILE A 45 -3.93 -22.18 -15.70
CA ILE A 45 -5.11 -23.06 -15.77
C ILE A 45 -6.43 -22.38 -15.36
N GLY A 46 -6.41 -21.05 -15.12
CA GLY A 46 -7.59 -20.25 -14.83
C GLY A 46 -8.17 -20.41 -13.43
N LEU A 47 -7.44 -21.04 -12.51
CA LEU A 47 -7.85 -21.19 -11.10
C LEU A 47 -7.52 -19.98 -10.23
N MET A 48 -6.67 -19.07 -10.72
CA MET A 48 -6.38 -17.78 -10.07
C MET A 48 -6.45 -16.62 -11.06
N PRO A 49 -6.88 -15.41 -10.64
CA PRO A 49 -6.89 -14.22 -11.48
C PRO A 49 -5.49 -13.90 -12.00
N LYS A 50 -5.40 -13.47 -13.26
CA LYS A 50 -4.15 -13.00 -13.88
C LYS A 50 -3.81 -11.61 -13.32
N GLY A 51 -3.24 -11.56 -12.14
CA GLY A 51 -2.72 -10.34 -11.51
C GLY A 51 -1.22 -10.46 -11.28
N GLY A 52 -0.51 -9.34 -11.23
CA GLY A 52 0.92 -9.31 -10.98
C GLY A 52 1.49 -7.89 -10.94
N GLN A 53 0.87 -6.96 -11.66
CA GLN A 53 1.20 -5.53 -11.61
C GLN A 53 0.26 -4.81 -10.64
N VAL A 54 0.85 -4.07 -9.69
CA VAL A 54 0.14 -3.16 -8.80
C VAL A 54 0.48 -1.74 -9.16
N ILE A 55 -0.54 -0.89 -9.11
CA ILE A 55 -0.46 0.54 -9.35
C ILE A 55 -1.14 1.23 -8.19
N ASP A 56 -0.39 2.06 -7.47
CA ASP A 56 -0.88 2.87 -6.36
C ASP A 56 -0.72 4.35 -6.73
N PHE A 57 -1.72 5.15 -6.38
CA PHE A 57 -1.63 6.60 -6.34
C PHE A 57 -1.88 7.08 -4.92
N GLU A 58 -0.99 7.92 -4.42
CA GLU A 58 -0.99 8.40 -3.05
C GLU A 58 -0.83 9.91 -3.01
N SER A 59 -1.60 10.56 -2.14
CA SER A 59 -1.49 11.99 -1.85
C SER A 59 -1.62 12.21 -0.36
N GLU A 60 -0.70 12.99 0.20
CA GLU A 60 -0.84 13.54 1.55
C GLU A 60 -1.75 14.77 1.51
N LEU A 61 -2.63 14.91 2.49
CA LEU A 61 -3.55 16.03 2.63
C LEU A 61 -3.11 16.97 3.75
N SER A 62 -3.55 18.24 3.68
CA SER A 62 -3.17 19.31 4.62
C SER A 62 -3.58 19.09 6.08
N ASP A 63 -4.50 18.16 6.34
CA ASP A 63 -4.91 17.75 7.69
C ASP A 63 -4.10 16.55 8.23
N GLY A 64 -3.11 16.07 7.47
CA GLY A 64 -2.27 14.93 7.81
C GLY A 64 -2.85 13.57 7.44
N SER A 65 -4.04 13.53 6.82
CA SER A 65 -4.60 12.31 6.26
C SER A 65 -4.02 12.00 4.87
N PHE A 66 -4.31 10.82 4.35
CA PHE A 66 -3.85 10.37 3.03
C PHE A 66 -5.02 9.86 2.18
N VAL A 67 -4.94 10.11 0.88
CA VAL A 67 -5.76 9.40 -0.13
C VAL A 67 -4.87 8.36 -0.80
N VAL A 68 -5.34 7.12 -0.86
CA VAL A 68 -4.66 6.01 -1.53
C VAL A 68 -5.63 5.38 -2.52
N THR A 69 -5.22 5.25 -3.78
CA THR A 69 -6.01 4.63 -4.85
C THR A 69 -5.23 3.53 -5.52
N SER A 70 -5.76 2.31 -5.55
CA SER A 70 -5.01 1.14 -6.01
C SER A 70 -5.87 0.14 -6.80
N ASN A 71 -5.25 -0.64 -7.69
CA ASN A 71 -5.88 -1.82 -8.32
C ASN A 71 -5.72 -3.11 -7.49
N CYS A 72 -5.53 -3.02 -6.18
CA CYS A 72 -5.29 -4.19 -5.33
C CYS A 72 -6.54 -4.74 -4.61
N LEU A 73 -7.77 -4.43 -5.06
CA LEU A 73 -9.00 -4.82 -4.33
C LEU A 73 -9.07 -6.31 -3.96
N GLU A 74 -8.60 -7.21 -4.83
CA GLU A 74 -8.65 -8.66 -4.58
C GLU A 74 -7.45 -9.18 -3.76
N MET A 75 -6.45 -8.34 -3.49
CA MET A 75 -5.23 -8.68 -2.74
C MET A 75 -5.16 -7.99 -1.38
N GLU A 76 -5.87 -6.88 -1.22
CA GLU A 76 -5.92 -6.11 0.02
C GLU A 76 -6.88 -6.77 1.00
N THR A 77 -6.32 -7.29 2.08
CA THR A 77 -7.07 -7.99 3.15
C THR A 77 -7.11 -7.18 4.43
N THR A 78 -6.42 -6.03 4.48
CA THR A 78 -6.27 -5.25 5.71
C THR A 78 -7.50 -4.39 6.01
N ALA A 79 -7.87 -4.35 7.28
CA ALA A 79 -8.91 -3.46 7.81
C ALA A 79 -8.63 -1.98 7.50
N ASP A 80 -9.69 -1.16 7.53
CA ASP A 80 -9.56 0.29 7.32
C ASP A 80 -8.69 0.94 8.40
N ILE A 81 -7.76 1.77 7.94
CA ILE A 81 -6.81 2.47 8.80
C ILE A 81 -7.27 3.93 8.93
N PRO A 82 -7.50 4.44 10.16
CA PRO A 82 -7.86 5.83 10.38
C PRO A 82 -6.88 6.78 9.67
N ASN A 83 -7.40 7.89 9.14
CA ASN A 83 -6.67 8.91 8.39
C ASN A 83 -6.07 8.41 7.05
N ILE A 84 -6.47 7.23 6.56
CA ILE A 84 -6.15 6.76 5.21
C ILE A 84 -7.44 6.47 4.45
N HIS A 85 -7.76 7.32 3.49
CA HIS A 85 -8.90 7.19 2.59
C HIS A 85 -8.52 6.28 1.41
N ARG A 86 -8.85 4.99 1.53
CA ARG A 86 -8.50 3.97 0.54
C ARG A 86 -9.61 3.80 -0.51
N HIS A 87 -9.21 3.79 -1.77
CA HIS A 87 -10.07 3.52 -2.91
C HIS A 87 -9.49 2.36 -3.71
N LEU A 88 -10.09 1.18 -3.55
CA LEU A 88 -9.59 -0.06 -4.11
C LEU A 88 -10.41 -0.47 -5.33
N PHE A 89 -9.72 -0.87 -6.39
CA PHE A 89 -10.29 -1.27 -7.67
C PHE A 89 -9.77 -2.65 -8.09
N LEU A 90 -10.45 -3.29 -9.04
CA LEU A 90 -10.04 -4.58 -9.59
C LEU A 90 -8.67 -4.49 -10.26
N HIS A 91 -7.90 -5.59 -10.23
CA HIS A 91 -6.52 -5.64 -10.76
C HIS A 91 -6.38 -5.21 -12.22
N ASN A 92 -7.43 -5.39 -13.02
CA ASN A 92 -7.46 -5.04 -14.44
C ASN A 92 -7.79 -3.57 -14.72
N THR A 93 -8.07 -2.76 -13.68
CA THR A 93 -8.33 -1.33 -13.82
C THR A 93 -7.08 -0.62 -14.33
N SER A 94 -7.24 0.20 -15.36
CA SER A 94 -6.10 0.86 -16.00
C SER A 94 -5.50 1.97 -15.12
N ALA A 95 -4.21 2.24 -15.29
CA ALA A 95 -3.52 3.34 -14.59
C ALA A 95 -4.21 4.70 -14.80
N LEU A 96 -4.75 4.94 -15.99
CA LEU A 96 -5.43 6.20 -16.32
C LEU A 96 -6.77 6.32 -15.58
N GLU A 97 -7.54 5.23 -15.52
CA GLU A 97 -8.79 5.19 -14.76
C GLU A 97 -8.54 5.40 -13.26
N LEU A 98 -7.56 4.69 -12.70
CA LEU A 98 -7.14 4.89 -11.30
C LEU A 98 -6.72 6.34 -11.02
N LEU A 99 -5.91 6.95 -11.90
CA LEU A 99 -5.46 8.33 -11.73
C LEU A 99 -6.65 9.31 -11.81
N ASN A 100 -7.60 9.07 -12.70
CA ASN A 100 -8.81 9.90 -12.82
C ASN A 100 -9.67 9.80 -11.56
N HIS A 101 -9.86 8.59 -11.02
CA HIS A 101 -10.54 8.40 -9.74
C HIS A 101 -9.82 9.12 -8.60
N HIS A 102 -8.50 8.96 -8.51
CA HIS A 102 -7.69 9.62 -7.49
C HIS A 102 -7.84 11.15 -7.55
N LYS A 103 -7.71 11.74 -8.74
CA LYS A 103 -7.89 13.18 -8.96
C LYS A 103 -9.31 13.65 -8.63
N GLN A 104 -10.32 12.83 -8.89
CA GLN A 104 -11.69 13.16 -8.54
C GLN A 104 -11.87 13.20 -7.03
N THR A 105 -11.34 12.21 -6.30
CA THR A 105 -11.31 12.22 -4.83
C THR A 105 -10.59 13.46 -4.28
N LEU A 106 -9.44 13.84 -4.84
CA LEU A 106 -8.73 15.05 -4.41
C LEU A 106 -9.55 16.33 -4.59
N LYS A 107 -10.38 16.42 -5.64
CA LYS A 107 -11.29 17.56 -5.81
C LYS A 107 -12.38 17.60 -4.73
N GLU A 108 -12.85 16.44 -4.30
CA GLU A 108 -13.85 16.33 -3.22
C GLU A 108 -13.27 16.83 -1.89
N PHE A 109 -12.04 16.46 -1.56
CA PHE A 109 -11.33 17.00 -0.39
C PHE A 109 -11.06 18.49 -0.51
N HIS A 110 -10.63 18.94 -1.70
CA HIS A 110 -10.41 20.36 -1.95
C HIS A 110 -11.68 21.17 -1.71
N SER A 111 -12.86 20.67 -2.12
CA SER A 111 -14.14 21.34 -1.88
C SER A 111 -14.50 21.47 -0.38
N GLN A 112 -13.89 20.65 0.47
CA GLN A 112 -14.02 20.68 1.93
C GLN A 112 -12.93 21.53 2.61
N GLY A 113 -12.06 22.18 1.84
CA GLY A 113 -10.95 23.00 2.34
C GLY A 113 -9.70 22.19 2.69
N ILE A 114 -9.66 20.90 2.40
CA ILE A 114 -8.51 20.01 2.62
C ILE A 114 -7.76 19.88 1.29
N ILE A 115 -6.51 20.31 1.24
CA ILE A 115 -5.73 20.37 0.00
C ILE A 115 -4.59 19.35 -0.01
N PRO A 116 -4.19 18.81 -1.19
CA PRO A 116 -3.00 17.98 -1.29
C PRO A 116 -1.73 18.77 -0.95
N VAL A 117 -0.81 18.13 -0.25
CA VAL A 117 0.53 18.67 0.05
C VAL A 117 1.44 18.38 -1.15
N PRO A 118 1.96 19.42 -1.84
CA PRO A 118 2.82 19.19 -2.98
C PRO A 118 4.22 18.72 -2.56
N MET A 119 4.76 17.78 -3.33
CA MET A 119 6.13 17.27 -3.24
C MET A 119 6.94 17.82 -4.42
N TYR A 120 8.18 18.24 -4.19
CA TYR A 120 9.03 18.81 -5.24
C TYR A 120 10.38 18.10 -5.38
N SER A 121 10.68 17.20 -4.45
CA SER A 121 11.93 16.48 -4.35
C SER A 121 11.71 15.02 -3.98
N TYR A 122 12.74 14.21 -4.15
CA TYR A 122 12.72 12.82 -3.70
C TYR A 122 12.59 12.74 -2.17
N GLU A 123 13.24 13.66 -1.46
CA GLU A 123 13.20 13.80 -0.01
C GLU A 123 11.77 14.10 0.48
N ASP A 124 11.00 14.93 -0.24
CA ASP A 124 9.59 15.17 0.07
C ASP A 124 8.75 13.90 -0.09
N MET A 125 8.99 13.15 -1.18
CA MET A 125 8.31 11.88 -1.45
C MET A 125 8.62 10.85 -0.36
N GLU A 126 9.89 10.70 0.01
CA GLU A 126 10.33 9.79 1.08
C GLU A 126 9.72 10.20 2.42
N ALA A 127 9.71 11.49 2.75
CA ALA A 127 9.12 11.99 3.98
C ALA A 127 7.60 11.74 4.04
N ALA A 128 6.88 11.90 2.92
CA ALA A 128 5.46 11.56 2.82
C ALA A 128 5.22 10.06 3.03
N GLN A 129 6.06 9.20 2.43
CA GLN A 129 6.00 7.75 2.66
C GLN A 129 6.26 7.37 4.11
N HIS A 130 7.22 8.00 4.78
CA HIS A 130 7.46 7.77 6.20
C HIS A 130 6.27 8.17 7.07
N ARG A 131 5.59 9.29 6.78
CA ARG A 131 4.38 9.70 7.49
C ARG A 131 3.24 8.70 7.27
N LEU A 132 2.99 8.29 6.04
CA LEU A 132 2.00 7.27 5.72
C LEU A 132 2.28 5.95 6.45
N GLN A 133 3.54 5.51 6.43
CA GLN A 133 3.95 4.28 7.11
C GLN A 133 3.84 4.40 8.64
N ALA A 134 4.12 5.57 9.21
CA ALA A 134 3.93 5.83 10.63
C ALA A 134 2.45 5.72 11.03
N ILE A 135 1.51 6.22 10.21
CA ILE A 135 0.06 6.04 10.43
C ILE A 135 -0.31 4.55 10.41
N LYS A 136 0.13 3.82 9.37
CA LYS A 136 -0.12 2.37 9.25
C LYS A 136 0.43 1.60 10.44
N ASN A 137 1.66 1.88 10.86
CA ASN A 137 2.32 1.22 11.97
C ASN A 137 1.69 1.59 13.32
N GLY A 138 1.32 2.85 13.52
CA GLY A 138 0.66 3.31 14.74
C GLY A 138 -0.68 2.62 14.97
N TYR A 139 -1.48 2.49 13.91
CA TYR A 139 -2.73 1.74 13.97
C TYR A 139 -2.51 0.24 14.22
N ARG A 140 -1.59 -0.39 13.48
CA ARG A 140 -1.25 -1.81 13.71
C ARG A 140 -0.79 -2.05 15.14
N ALA A 141 0.01 -1.15 15.71
CA ALA A 141 0.42 -1.25 17.09
C ALA A 141 -0.76 -1.12 18.06
N SER A 142 -1.70 -0.19 17.82
CA SER A 142 -2.85 0.00 18.70
C SER A 142 -3.83 -1.17 18.71
N VAL A 143 -3.82 -2.00 17.67
CA VAL A 143 -4.72 -3.15 17.52
C VAL A 143 -4.05 -4.52 17.73
N GLY A 144 -2.76 -4.56 18.06
CA GLY A 144 -2.04 -5.82 18.30
C GLY A 144 -1.54 -6.53 17.03
N PHE A 145 -1.26 -5.77 15.97
CA PHE A 145 -0.64 -6.16 14.68
C PHE A 145 -1.44 -7.09 13.77
N VAL A 146 -2.37 -7.88 14.31
CA VAL A 146 -3.26 -8.77 13.56
C VAL A 146 -4.69 -8.49 13.99
N MET A 147 -5.50 -7.90 13.11
CA MET A 147 -6.93 -7.70 13.39
C MET A 147 -7.70 -9.01 13.27
N ASP A 148 -8.78 -9.15 14.03
CA ASP A 148 -9.78 -10.21 13.78
C ASP A 148 -10.31 -10.16 12.34
N GLU A 149 -10.50 -8.95 11.80
CA GLU A 149 -10.94 -8.72 10.43
C GLU A 149 -9.87 -9.12 9.41
N ASP A 150 -8.57 -8.90 9.68
CA ASP A 150 -7.48 -9.34 8.79
C ASP A 150 -7.45 -10.87 8.71
N ILE A 151 -7.73 -11.54 9.83
CA ILE A 151 -7.83 -13.01 9.91
C ILE A 151 -9.05 -13.49 9.12
N ASP A 152 -10.22 -12.92 9.40
CA ASP A 152 -11.47 -13.30 8.73
C ASP A 152 -11.40 -13.04 7.22
N ASN A 153 -10.72 -11.97 6.78
CA ASN A 153 -10.52 -11.61 5.38
C ASN A 153 -9.48 -12.52 4.68
N ALA A 154 -8.38 -12.87 5.35
CA ALA A 154 -7.29 -13.63 4.73
C ALA A 154 -7.53 -15.15 4.74
N ALA A 155 -8.14 -15.69 5.79
CA ALA A 155 -8.24 -17.13 6.01
C ALA A 155 -9.53 -17.76 5.44
N GLY A 156 -10.59 -16.97 5.29
CA GLY A 156 -11.94 -17.50 5.48
C GLY A 156 -12.07 -18.12 6.89
N LYS A 157 -13.25 -18.52 7.33
CA LYS A 157 -13.50 -18.97 8.73
C LYS A 157 -12.67 -20.17 9.23
N HIS A 158 -11.75 -20.72 8.44
CA HIS A 158 -11.03 -21.96 8.69
C HIS A 158 -9.71 -21.86 9.46
N TYR A 159 -9.06 -20.70 9.57
CA TYR A 159 -7.75 -20.58 10.26
C TYR A 159 -7.76 -19.66 11.49
N ARG A 160 -8.91 -19.57 12.15
CA ARG A 160 -9.10 -18.66 13.30
C ARG A 160 -8.26 -19.08 14.51
N GLU A 161 -8.04 -20.39 14.68
CA GLU A 161 -7.27 -20.94 15.80
C GLU A 161 -5.77 -20.63 15.65
N GLU A 162 -5.21 -20.79 14.45
CA GLU A 162 -3.81 -20.48 14.14
C GLU A 162 -3.51 -18.99 14.27
N ALA A 163 -4.48 -18.15 13.94
CA ALA A 163 -4.33 -16.71 14.05
C ALA A 163 -4.36 -16.22 15.51
N GLU A 164 -5.15 -16.86 16.38
CA GLU A 164 -5.09 -16.59 17.82
C GLU A 164 -3.74 -17.02 18.42
N ILE A 165 -3.16 -18.13 17.96
CA ILE A 165 -1.80 -18.55 18.36
C ILE A 165 -0.76 -17.50 17.95
N LEU A 166 -0.86 -16.96 16.72
CA LEU A 166 0.04 -15.91 16.23
C LEU A 166 -0.10 -14.62 17.04
N LYS A 167 -1.33 -14.19 17.35
CA LYS A 167 -1.58 -13.01 18.21
C LYS A 167 -0.95 -13.18 19.59
N GLN A 168 -1.06 -14.36 20.19
CA GLN A 168 -0.49 -14.65 21.50
C GLN A 168 1.04 -14.58 21.47
N ALA A 169 1.67 -15.18 20.45
CA ALA A 169 3.12 -15.12 20.26
C ALA A 169 3.63 -13.68 20.03
N LEU A 170 2.91 -12.87 19.26
CA LEU A 170 3.28 -11.47 19.01
C LEU A 170 3.17 -10.60 20.26
N LYS A 171 2.17 -10.83 21.12
CA LYS A 171 2.07 -10.15 22.43
C LYS A 171 3.25 -10.50 23.32
N GLU A 172 3.65 -11.76 23.40
CA GLU A 172 4.78 -12.20 24.22
C GLU A 172 6.11 -11.53 23.82
N ILE A 173 6.35 -11.36 22.51
CA ILE A 173 7.53 -10.65 21.99
C ILE A 173 7.53 -9.14 22.33
N GLN A 174 6.35 -8.53 22.46
CA GLN A 174 6.22 -7.11 22.81
C GLN A 174 6.47 -6.81 24.29
N PHE A 175 6.27 -7.78 25.18
CA PHE A 175 6.52 -7.59 26.62
C PHE A 175 7.97 -7.90 27.02
N GLU A 176 8.80 -8.41 26.11
CA GLU A 176 10.23 -8.68 26.34
C GLU A 176 11.17 -7.55 25.88
N ASN A 177 10.64 -6.46 25.29
CA ASN A 177 11.40 -5.25 24.90
C ASN A 177 10.95 -4.02 25.69
#